data_AF-A0AAU4YM11-F1
#
_entry.id   AF-A0AAU4YM11-F1
#
_cell.length_a   1.000
_cell.length_b   1.000
_cell.length_c   1.000
_cell.angle_alpha   90.00
_cell.angle_beta   90.00
_cell.angle_gamma   90.00
#
_symmetry.space_group_name_H-M   'P 1'
#
loop_
_entity.id
_entity.type
_entity.pdbx_description
1 polymer ?
#
loop_
_entity_poly.entity_id
_entity_poly.type
_entity_poly.pdbx_seq_one_letter_code
_entity_poly.pdbx_strand_id
1 'polypeptide(L)'
;MHDPAAQHEDMTFDFGVTELGTSFHGDWILYADTALDHALAYLGGRNPDLEPGRVLLLIEDVLRLRDADLTGEELSVLWRATGTPMDGQPEIGGKERASVDRLLSLIVPIARARGASEDACTTYPVCVPDGASPAAVEHRRRTAEVVAMVGLLDQGGDKDTRSAATRHALMRCAEVVCAELAFRFLLCAVNSFGTPLTPAAYERLEHLAAAFGHGPHVVDAVKYLVS
;
A
#
# COMPACT_ATOMS: atom_id res chain seq x y z
N MET A 1 -15.86 -9.68 -4.00
CA MET A 1 -16.74 -9.67 -2.81
C MET A 1 -15.87 -10.16 -1.66
N HIS A 2 -15.44 -9.28 -0.76
CA HIS A 2 -14.63 -9.69 0.39
C HIS A 2 -15.58 -10.25 1.47
N ASP A 3 -15.39 -11.52 1.80
CA ASP A 3 -16.08 -12.20 2.89
C ASP A 3 -15.47 -11.73 4.23
N PRO A 4 -16.26 -11.12 5.14
CA PRO A 4 -15.77 -10.74 6.47
C PRO A 4 -15.29 -11.92 7.33
N ALA A 5 -15.63 -13.17 6.96
CA ALA A 5 -15.17 -14.39 7.63
C ALA A 5 -13.84 -14.93 7.06
N ALA A 6 -13.34 -14.38 5.95
CA ALA A 6 -12.01 -14.70 5.44
C ALA A 6 -10.96 -13.94 6.26
N GLN A 7 -10.68 -14.42 7.47
CA GLN A 7 -9.44 -14.06 8.14
C GLN A 7 -8.29 -14.59 7.27
N HIS A 8 -7.63 -13.70 6.54
CA HIS A 8 -6.39 -14.06 5.87
C HIS A 8 -5.28 -14.11 6.90
N GLU A 9 -5.09 -15.27 7.54
CA GLU A 9 -3.99 -15.53 8.49
C GLU A 9 -2.61 -15.20 7.89
N ASP A 10 -2.49 -15.08 6.57
CA ASP A 10 -1.26 -14.84 5.81
C ASP A 10 -1.08 -13.38 5.32
N MET A 11 -1.98 -12.46 5.69
CA MET A 11 -1.77 -10.99 5.56
C MET A 11 -1.10 -10.45 6.83
N THR A 12 -0.04 -11.14 7.27
CA THR A 12 0.53 -10.94 8.61
C THR A 12 1.12 -9.55 8.82
N PHE A 13 1.57 -8.82 7.81
CA PHE A 13 2.09 -7.46 8.06
C PHE A 13 1.70 -6.43 6.99
N ASP A 14 1.56 -6.85 5.73
CA ASP A 14 1.16 -5.97 4.62
C ASP A 14 0.63 -6.81 3.44
N PHE A 15 0.10 -6.16 2.40
CA PHE A 15 -0.26 -6.76 1.12
C PHE A 15 -0.30 -5.72 0.00
N GLY A 16 -0.39 -6.17 -1.25
CA GLY A 16 -0.65 -5.30 -2.39
C GLY A 16 0.55 -4.41 -2.75
N VAL A 17 0.30 -3.15 -3.12
CA VAL A 17 1.36 -2.26 -3.64
C VAL A 17 2.36 -1.83 -2.56
N THR A 18 1.92 -1.69 -1.31
CA THR A 18 2.76 -1.33 -0.16
C THR A 18 3.70 -2.47 0.22
N GLU A 19 3.20 -3.71 0.16
CA GLU A 19 4.02 -4.89 0.35
C GLU A 19 5.07 -5.06 -0.77
N LEU A 20 4.67 -4.86 -2.03
CA LEU A 20 5.63 -4.89 -3.14
C LEU A 20 6.72 -3.83 -2.95
N GLY A 21 6.34 -2.61 -2.54
CA GLY A 21 7.27 -1.52 -2.32
C GLY A 21 8.24 -1.76 -1.16
N THR A 22 7.76 -2.34 -0.06
CA THR A 22 8.60 -2.71 1.11
C THR A 22 9.51 -3.89 0.83
N SER A 23 9.19 -4.74 -0.16
CA SER A 23 10.03 -5.89 -0.54
C SER A 23 11.40 -5.51 -1.12
N PHE A 24 11.60 -4.26 -1.56
CA PHE A 24 12.86 -3.77 -2.15
C PHE A 24 13.90 -3.39 -1.09
N HIS A 25 14.24 -4.34 -0.21
CA HIS A 25 15.31 -4.18 0.78
C HIS A 25 16.65 -3.84 0.13
N GLY A 26 17.56 -3.16 0.83
CA GLY A 26 18.86 -2.73 0.29
C GLY A 26 19.72 -3.82 -0.37
N ASP A 27 19.46 -5.09 -0.10
CA ASP A 27 20.14 -6.25 -0.68
C ASP A 27 19.39 -6.95 -1.83
N TRP A 28 18.23 -6.44 -2.27
CA TRP A 28 17.44 -7.06 -3.34
C TRP A 28 18.24 -7.27 -4.64
N ILE A 29 19.16 -6.34 -4.93
CA ILE A 29 20.08 -6.37 -6.09
C ILE A 29 21.02 -7.59 -6.08
N LEU A 30 21.19 -8.27 -4.94
CA LEU A 30 21.99 -9.48 -4.84
C LEU A 30 21.24 -10.72 -5.36
N TYR A 31 19.91 -10.63 -5.49
CA TYR A 31 19.04 -11.76 -5.83
C TYR A 31 18.26 -11.55 -7.13
N ALA A 32 18.34 -10.37 -7.74
CA ALA A 32 17.67 -10.05 -9.00
C ALA A 32 18.49 -9.06 -9.84
N ASP A 33 18.55 -9.30 -11.15
CA ASP A 33 19.29 -8.47 -12.10
C ASP A 33 18.59 -7.12 -12.37
N THR A 34 17.27 -7.09 -12.23
CA THR A 34 16.45 -5.89 -12.39
C THR A 34 15.36 -5.81 -11.34
N ALA A 35 14.84 -4.60 -11.08
CA ALA A 35 13.71 -4.41 -10.18
C ALA A 35 12.45 -5.16 -10.65
N LEU A 36 12.35 -5.39 -11.96
CA LEU A 36 11.32 -6.20 -12.55
C LEU A 36 11.50 -7.69 -12.18
N ASP A 37 12.72 -8.22 -12.30
CA ASP A 37 13.02 -9.60 -11.93
C ASP A 37 12.77 -9.83 -10.44
N HIS A 38 13.07 -8.84 -9.59
CA HIS A 38 12.72 -8.87 -8.17
C HIS A 38 11.21 -8.95 -7.96
N ALA A 39 10.45 -8.03 -8.56
CA ALA A 39 8.98 -8.02 -8.46
C ALA A 39 8.37 -9.33 -8.94
N LEU A 40 8.87 -9.89 -10.05
CA LEU A 40 8.41 -11.19 -10.58
C LEU A 40 8.82 -12.36 -9.68
N ALA A 41 10.02 -12.35 -9.10
CA ALA A 41 10.45 -13.38 -8.16
C ALA A 41 9.61 -13.36 -6.89
N TYR A 42 9.33 -12.15 -6.37
CA TYR A 42 8.50 -11.91 -5.20
C TYR A 42 7.04 -12.34 -5.41
N LEU A 43 6.45 -11.99 -6.56
CA LEU A 43 5.04 -12.26 -6.89
C LEU A 43 4.81 -13.66 -7.50
N GLY A 44 5.81 -14.18 -8.19
CA GLY A 44 5.65 -15.23 -9.20
C GLY A 44 6.54 -16.45 -9.03
N GLY A 45 7.80 -16.29 -8.58
CA GLY A 45 8.86 -17.21 -9.00
C GLY A 45 9.33 -18.25 -7.97
N ARG A 46 9.24 -17.99 -6.67
CA ARG A 46 9.83 -18.88 -5.64
C ARG A 46 8.90 -19.30 -4.51
N ASN A 47 7.67 -18.79 -4.48
CA ASN A 47 6.70 -19.10 -3.44
C ASN A 47 5.45 -19.75 -4.06
N PRO A 48 5.46 -21.08 -4.31
CA PRO A 48 4.32 -21.80 -4.86
C PRO A 48 3.07 -21.72 -3.97
N ASP A 49 3.25 -21.36 -2.70
CA ASP A 49 2.20 -21.20 -1.71
C ASP A 49 1.63 -19.77 -1.68
N LEU A 50 2.11 -18.85 -2.54
CA LEU A 50 1.54 -17.50 -2.59
C LEU A 50 0.11 -17.56 -3.11
N GLU A 51 -0.83 -17.46 -2.18
CA GLU A 51 -2.27 -17.52 -2.43
C GLU A 51 -2.69 -16.61 -3.61
N PRO A 52 -3.47 -17.12 -4.59
CA PRO A 52 -3.92 -16.34 -5.74
C PRO A 52 -4.55 -14.99 -5.38
N GLY A 53 -5.16 -14.90 -4.20
CA GLY A 53 -5.74 -13.66 -3.65
C GLY A 53 -4.74 -12.53 -3.46
N ARG A 54 -3.47 -12.80 -3.14
CA ARG A 54 -2.45 -11.75 -2.92
C ARG A 54 -2.09 -10.99 -4.19
N VAL A 55 -1.98 -11.70 -5.33
CA VAL A 55 -1.73 -11.05 -6.63
C VAL A 55 -2.95 -10.23 -7.07
N LEU A 56 -4.17 -10.67 -6.75
CA LEU A 56 -5.39 -9.92 -7.03
C LEU A 56 -5.49 -8.64 -6.21
N LEU A 57 -5.11 -8.65 -4.93
CA LEU A 57 -5.04 -7.44 -4.09
C LEU A 57 -4.03 -6.43 -4.65
N LEU A 58 -2.87 -6.89 -5.14
CA LEU A 58 -1.93 -6.02 -5.85
C LEU A 58 -2.53 -5.44 -7.13
N ILE A 59 -3.19 -6.26 -7.95
CA ILE A 59 -3.87 -5.77 -9.16
C ILE A 59 -4.88 -4.68 -8.79
N GLU A 60 -5.70 -4.91 -7.77
CA GLU A 60 -6.69 -3.94 -7.30
C GLU A 60 -6.04 -2.61 -6.89
N ASP A 61 -4.98 -2.63 -6.08
CA ASP A 61 -4.26 -1.41 -5.70
C ASP A 61 -3.69 -0.65 -6.90
N VAL A 62 -3.09 -1.39 -7.84
CA VAL A 62 -2.45 -0.79 -9.01
C VAL A 62 -3.52 -0.21 -9.96
N LEU A 63 -4.67 -0.87 -10.11
CA LEU A 63 -5.83 -0.32 -10.85
C LEU A 63 -6.36 0.96 -10.18
N ARG A 64 -6.54 0.96 -8.86
CA ARG A 64 -6.96 2.15 -8.09
C ARG A 64 -6.00 3.32 -8.30
N LEU A 65 -4.69 3.09 -8.22
CA LEU A 65 -3.67 4.13 -8.44
C LEU A 65 -3.64 4.59 -9.90
N ARG A 66 -3.79 3.69 -10.86
CA ARG A 66 -3.85 4.01 -12.30
C ARG A 66 -5.00 4.97 -12.61
N ASP A 67 -6.19 4.68 -12.09
CA ASP A 67 -7.43 5.36 -12.47
C ASP A 67 -7.69 6.62 -11.63
N ALA A 68 -6.94 6.83 -10.55
CA ALA A 68 -7.05 7.98 -9.68
C ALA A 68 -6.51 9.28 -10.27
N ASP A 69 -7.05 10.42 -9.83
CA ASP A 69 -6.57 11.78 -10.13
C ASP A 69 -5.38 12.19 -9.23
N LEU A 70 -4.31 11.39 -9.30
CA LEU A 70 -3.00 11.71 -8.72
C LEU A 70 -2.02 12.20 -9.80
N THR A 71 -1.13 13.09 -9.43
CA THR A 71 0.02 13.47 -10.25
C THR A 71 1.08 12.38 -10.23
N GLY A 72 1.98 12.38 -11.22
CA GLY A 72 3.15 11.50 -11.19
C GLY A 72 4.02 11.76 -9.97
N GLU A 73 4.11 13.01 -9.51
CA GLU A 73 4.85 13.36 -8.29
C GLU A 73 4.25 12.74 -7.03
N GLU A 74 2.92 12.83 -6.86
CA GLU A 74 2.23 12.18 -5.73
C GLU A 74 2.44 10.66 -5.74
N LEU A 75 2.36 10.01 -6.91
CA LEU A 75 2.66 8.58 -7.04
C LEU A 75 4.12 8.25 -6.66
N SER A 76 5.06 9.08 -7.11
CA SER A 76 6.49 8.94 -6.81
C SER A 76 6.74 9.06 -5.30
N VAL A 77 6.05 9.99 -4.64
CA VAL A 77 6.13 10.20 -3.20
C VAL A 77 5.53 9.02 -2.42
N LEU A 78 4.35 8.52 -2.82
CA LEU A 78 3.75 7.33 -2.21
C LEU A 78 4.65 6.11 -2.35
N TRP A 79 5.25 5.90 -3.53
CA TRP A 79 6.20 4.82 -3.76
C TRP A 79 7.42 4.93 -2.84
N ARG A 80 8.03 6.10 -2.71
CA ARG A 80 9.16 6.28 -1.78
C ARG A 80 8.77 6.09 -0.31
N ALA A 81 7.51 6.30 0.04
CA ALA A 81 7.03 6.08 1.41
C ALA A 81 7.02 4.60 1.82
N THR A 82 7.08 3.66 0.86
CA THR A 82 7.10 2.23 1.16
C THR A 82 8.46 1.72 1.63
N GLY A 83 9.48 2.57 1.77
CA GLY A 83 10.82 2.13 2.16
C GLY A 83 11.66 3.23 2.75
N THR A 84 12.79 2.82 3.28
CA THR A 84 13.72 3.67 4.02
C THR A 84 14.77 4.27 3.09
N PRO A 85 15.48 5.33 3.52
CA PRO A 85 16.62 5.87 2.77
C PRO A 85 17.76 4.86 2.51
N MET A 86 17.78 3.73 3.24
CA MET A 86 18.75 2.65 3.08
C MET A 86 18.26 1.56 2.13
N ASP A 87 16.99 1.59 1.74
CA ASP A 87 16.39 0.61 0.84
C ASP A 87 16.69 0.93 -0.63
N GLY A 88 16.68 -0.11 -1.45
CA GLY A 88 17.10 -0.06 -2.85
C GLY A 88 15.96 0.25 -3.82
N GLN A 89 14.87 0.88 -3.36
CA GLN A 89 13.68 1.06 -4.19
C GLN A 89 14.02 1.71 -5.54
N PRO A 90 13.54 1.14 -6.65
CA PRO A 90 13.82 1.69 -7.96
C PRO A 90 13.21 3.08 -8.08
N GLU A 91 14.01 4.04 -8.53
CA GLU A 91 13.49 5.35 -8.93
C GLU A 91 12.62 5.21 -10.17
N ILE A 92 11.44 5.83 -10.15
CA ILE A 92 10.52 5.78 -11.28
C ILE A 92 10.79 6.91 -12.29
N GLY A 93 11.47 7.98 -11.86
CA GLY A 93 12.10 8.98 -12.74
C GLY A 93 11.15 9.68 -13.73
N GLY A 94 9.96 10.11 -13.29
CA GLY A 94 9.00 10.82 -14.14
C GLY A 94 8.18 9.92 -15.06
N LYS A 95 8.28 8.60 -14.90
CA LYS A 95 7.53 7.59 -15.66
C LYS A 95 6.47 6.91 -14.80
N GLU A 96 5.96 7.57 -13.77
CA GLU A 96 5.14 6.95 -12.73
C GLU A 96 3.90 6.27 -13.30
N ARG A 97 3.19 6.95 -14.20
CA ARG A 97 2.03 6.39 -14.91
C ARG A 97 2.39 5.19 -15.79
N ALA A 98 3.45 5.32 -16.58
CA ALA A 98 3.91 4.22 -17.43
C ALA A 98 4.40 3.01 -16.62
N SER A 99 4.96 3.23 -15.43
CA SER A 99 5.38 2.16 -14.52
C SER A 99 4.20 1.44 -13.88
N VAL A 100 3.12 2.16 -13.52
CA VAL A 100 1.86 1.56 -13.07
C VAL A 100 1.26 0.67 -14.16
N ASP A 101 1.17 1.16 -15.41
CA ASP A 101 0.66 0.37 -16.54
C ASP A 101 1.56 -0.84 -16.84
N ARG A 102 2.88 -0.65 -16.78
CA ARG A 102 3.85 -1.73 -16.94
C ARG A 102 3.67 -2.79 -15.87
N LEU A 103 3.49 -2.41 -14.61
CA LEU A 103 3.26 -3.35 -13.52
C LEU A 103 2.00 -4.20 -13.78
N LEU A 104 0.87 -3.58 -14.17
CA LEU A 104 -0.35 -4.32 -14.55
C LEU A 104 -0.10 -5.33 -15.67
N SER A 105 0.63 -4.92 -16.73
CA SER A 105 0.94 -5.78 -17.87
C SER A 105 1.72 -7.04 -17.47
N LEU A 106 2.39 -7.01 -16.32
CA LEU A 106 3.20 -8.12 -15.79
C LEU A 106 2.43 -8.99 -14.83
N ILE A 107 1.66 -8.40 -13.91
CA ILE A 107 0.99 -9.14 -12.84
C ILE A 107 -0.33 -9.77 -13.27
N VAL A 108 -1.03 -9.19 -14.26
CA VAL A 108 -2.28 -9.75 -14.79
C VAL A 108 -2.08 -11.12 -15.44
N PRO A 109 -1.06 -11.34 -16.30
CA PRO A 109 -0.75 -12.68 -16.80
C PRO A 109 -0.48 -13.70 -15.69
N ILE A 110 0.20 -13.31 -14.60
CA ILE A 110 0.48 -14.18 -13.45
C ILE A 110 -0.83 -14.60 -12.77
N ALA A 111 -1.72 -13.64 -12.49
CA ALA A 111 -3.02 -13.93 -11.89
C ALA A 111 -3.88 -14.84 -12.79
N ARG A 112 -3.94 -14.56 -14.09
CA ARG A 112 -4.68 -15.38 -15.06
C ARG A 112 -4.13 -16.80 -15.17
N ALA A 113 -2.80 -16.96 -15.17
CA ALA A 113 -2.16 -18.28 -15.15
C ALA A 113 -2.49 -19.08 -13.88
N ARG A 114 -2.84 -18.40 -12.78
CA ARG A 114 -3.30 -18.99 -11.51
C ARG A 114 -4.82 -19.13 -11.41
N GLY A 115 -5.55 -18.94 -12.51
CA GLY A 115 -7.00 -19.17 -12.57
C GLY A 115 -7.87 -17.96 -12.23
N ALA A 116 -7.30 -16.76 -12.08
CA ALA A 116 -8.10 -15.55 -11.93
C ALA A 116 -8.94 -15.26 -13.20
N SER A 117 -10.17 -14.79 -13.00
CA SER A 117 -11.02 -14.34 -14.10
C SER A 117 -10.52 -13.01 -14.70
N GLU A 118 -10.98 -12.70 -15.91
CA GLU A 118 -10.71 -11.42 -16.55
C GLU A 118 -11.27 -10.24 -15.73
N ASP A 119 -12.50 -10.36 -15.22
CA ASP A 119 -13.14 -9.35 -14.39
C ASP A 119 -12.33 -9.06 -13.12
N ALA A 120 -11.83 -10.11 -12.45
CA ALA A 120 -10.99 -9.96 -11.26
C ALA A 120 -9.66 -9.26 -11.54
N CYS A 121 -9.19 -9.29 -12.79
CA CYS A 121 -7.94 -8.65 -13.21
C CYS A 121 -8.11 -7.22 -13.75
N THR A 122 -9.34 -6.78 -13.98
CA THR A 122 -9.63 -5.53 -14.72
C THR A 122 -10.58 -4.59 -13.99
N THR A 123 -11.24 -5.07 -12.93
CA THR A 123 -12.21 -4.31 -12.14
C THR A 123 -11.83 -4.32 -10.67
N TYR A 124 -12.28 -3.29 -9.96
CA TYR A 124 -12.11 -3.18 -8.51
C TYR A 124 -13.30 -2.44 -7.87
N PRO A 125 -13.62 -2.70 -6.59
CA PRO A 125 -14.56 -1.90 -5.83
C PRO A 125 -14.05 -0.47 -5.65
N VAL A 126 -14.72 0.49 -6.28
CA VAL A 126 -14.34 1.90 -6.21
C VAL A 126 -14.72 2.50 -4.85
N CYS A 127 -13.79 3.16 -4.15
CA CYS A 127 -14.03 3.83 -2.86
C CYS A 127 -14.67 5.23 -3.01
N VAL A 128 -14.49 5.89 -4.15
CA VAL A 128 -14.94 7.28 -4.42
C VAL A 128 -15.75 7.38 -5.72
N PRO A 129 -16.71 8.31 -5.86
CA PRO A 129 -17.13 9.31 -4.90
C PRO A 129 -18.33 8.84 -4.08
N ASP A 130 -18.63 7.55 -3.93
CA ASP A 130 -19.69 7.08 -3.00
C ASP A 130 -19.42 5.71 -2.37
N GLY A 131 -18.50 4.93 -2.95
CA GLY A 131 -18.28 3.54 -2.56
C GLY A 131 -19.21 2.59 -3.33
N ALA A 132 -18.65 1.65 -4.07
CA ALA A 132 -19.43 0.68 -4.85
C ALA A 132 -19.85 -0.57 -4.06
N SER A 133 -19.40 -0.70 -2.81
CA SER A 133 -19.65 -1.85 -1.93
C SER A 133 -19.71 -1.41 -0.46
N PRO A 134 -20.27 -2.22 0.46
CA PRO A 134 -20.29 -1.90 1.89
C PRO A 134 -18.90 -1.60 2.46
N ALA A 135 -17.88 -2.37 2.05
CA ALA A 135 -16.49 -2.12 2.43
C ALA A 135 -15.99 -0.77 1.89
N ALA A 136 -16.22 -0.48 0.60
CA ALA A 136 -15.82 0.77 -0.02
C ALA A 136 -16.50 2.00 0.62
N VAL A 137 -17.76 1.88 1.04
CA VAL A 137 -18.49 2.90 1.81
C VAL A 137 -17.85 3.11 3.18
N GLU A 138 -17.49 2.02 3.88
CA GLU A 138 -16.81 2.13 5.16
C GLU A 138 -15.43 2.75 5.00
N HIS A 139 -14.66 2.37 3.98
CA HIS A 139 -13.37 2.98 3.69
C HIS A 139 -13.52 4.50 3.56
N ARG A 140 -14.53 4.93 2.81
CA ARG A 140 -14.82 6.34 2.61
C ARG A 140 -15.19 7.07 3.90
N ARG A 141 -15.98 6.46 4.79
CA ARG A 141 -16.32 7.05 6.10
C ARG A 141 -15.09 7.31 6.96
N ARG A 142 -14.03 6.52 6.78
CA ARG A 142 -12.75 6.66 7.51
C ARG A 142 -11.79 7.68 6.91
N THR A 143 -12.10 8.30 5.78
CA THR A 143 -11.21 9.28 5.11
C THR A 143 -10.73 10.38 6.06
N ALA A 144 -11.66 11.02 6.79
CA ALA A 144 -11.31 12.11 7.71
C ALA A 144 -10.42 11.64 8.87
N GLU A 145 -10.64 10.41 9.35
CA GLU A 145 -9.85 9.81 10.42
C GLU A 145 -8.42 9.48 9.94
N VAL A 146 -8.28 8.89 8.75
CA VAL A 146 -6.97 8.64 8.12
C VAL A 146 -6.22 9.96 7.87
N VAL A 147 -6.89 10.98 7.33
CA VAL A 147 -6.30 12.31 7.11
C VAL A 147 -5.81 12.92 8.43
N ALA A 148 -6.55 12.76 9.52
CA ALA A 148 -6.09 13.22 10.84
C ALA A 148 -4.84 12.45 11.30
N MET A 149 -4.77 11.14 11.05
CA MET A 149 -3.62 10.31 11.40
C MET A 149 -2.38 10.60 10.56
N VAL A 150 -2.50 11.15 9.35
CA VAL A 150 -1.36 11.67 8.57
C VAL A 150 -0.59 12.75 9.34
N GLY A 151 -1.25 13.49 10.25
CA GLY A 151 -0.63 14.46 11.14
C GLY A 151 0.39 13.85 12.12
N LEU A 152 0.45 12.52 12.29
CA LEU A 152 1.50 11.87 13.08
C LEU A 152 2.90 12.20 12.54
N LEU A 153 3.04 12.36 11.22
CA LEU A 153 4.31 12.65 10.57
C LEU A 153 4.87 14.06 10.91
N ASP A 154 4.13 14.90 11.65
CA ASP A 154 4.60 16.19 12.16
C ASP A 154 5.43 16.06 13.46
N GLN A 155 5.41 14.90 14.13
CA GLN A 155 6.04 14.71 15.44
C GLN A 155 7.56 14.49 15.39
N GLY A 156 8.12 14.23 14.20
CA GLY A 156 9.53 13.89 13.97
C GLY A 156 10.56 15.03 14.09
N GLY A 157 10.15 16.23 14.53
CA GLY A 157 11.06 17.33 14.89
C GLY A 157 11.74 18.06 13.73
N ASP A 158 11.97 17.40 12.59
CA ASP A 158 12.52 18.04 11.40
C ASP A 158 11.39 18.38 10.41
N LYS A 159 11.27 19.68 10.08
CA LYS A 159 10.36 20.17 9.03
C LYS A 159 10.95 19.85 7.65
N ASP A 160 11.33 18.60 7.44
CA ASP A 160 11.86 18.13 6.17
C ASP A 160 10.76 18.27 5.11
N THR A 161 11.13 18.88 3.99
CA THR A 161 10.27 19.03 2.81
C THR A 161 9.73 17.66 2.37
N ARG A 162 10.50 16.59 2.59
CA ARG A 162 10.07 15.20 2.34
C ARG A 162 8.85 14.78 3.15
N SER A 163 8.80 15.13 4.45
CA SER A 163 7.64 14.82 5.30
C SER A 163 6.40 15.59 4.82
N ALA A 164 6.56 16.86 4.43
CA ALA A 164 5.45 17.67 3.91
C ALA A 164 4.86 17.12 2.59
N ALA A 165 5.71 16.75 1.62
CA ALA A 165 5.26 16.13 0.37
C ALA A 165 4.56 14.78 0.62
N THR A 166 5.11 13.96 1.53
CA THR A 166 4.53 12.66 1.91
C THR A 166 3.14 12.83 2.53
N ARG A 167 2.98 13.77 3.46
CA ARG A 167 1.66 14.09 4.03
C ARG A 167 0.66 14.50 2.96
N HIS A 168 1.07 15.40 2.05
CA HIS A 168 0.19 15.84 0.97
C HIS A 168 -0.28 14.67 0.10
N ALA A 169 0.66 13.84 -0.36
CA ALA A 169 0.34 12.67 -1.19
C ALA A 169 -0.54 11.65 -0.46
N LEU A 170 -0.34 11.42 0.85
CA LEU A 170 -1.20 10.54 1.66
C LEU A 170 -2.62 11.07 1.81
N MET A 171 -2.79 12.38 2.09
CA MET A 171 -4.11 12.99 2.17
C MET A 171 -4.84 12.89 0.83
N ARG A 172 -4.14 13.19 -0.27
CA ARG A 172 -4.65 13.06 -1.63
C ARG A 172 -5.03 11.62 -1.93
N CYS A 173 -4.20 10.65 -1.56
CA CYS A 173 -4.51 9.23 -1.69
C CYS A 173 -5.81 8.85 -0.95
N ALA A 174 -6.00 9.35 0.27
CA ALA A 174 -7.21 9.07 1.04
C ALA A 174 -8.47 9.67 0.38
N GLU A 175 -8.35 10.87 -0.17
CA GLU A 175 -9.46 11.64 -0.75
C GLU A 175 -9.87 11.18 -2.15
N VAL A 176 -8.91 10.83 -3.02
CA VAL A 176 -9.18 10.55 -4.45
C VAL A 176 -8.94 9.10 -4.85
N VAL A 177 -8.36 8.26 -3.97
CA VAL A 177 -8.12 6.84 -4.25
C VAL A 177 -8.96 5.97 -3.32
N CYS A 178 -8.48 5.80 -2.08
CA CYS A 178 -9.14 5.05 -1.03
C CYS A 178 -8.43 5.30 0.31
N ALA A 179 -9.18 5.54 1.38
CA ALA A 179 -8.63 5.75 2.72
C ALA A 179 -7.84 4.53 3.25
N GLU A 180 -8.28 3.32 2.90
CA GLU A 180 -7.62 2.07 3.27
C GLU A 180 -6.21 1.94 2.67
N LEU A 181 -6.07 2.22 1.37
CA LEU A 181 -4.76 2.23 0.71
C LEU A 181 -3.86 3.34 1.27
N ALA A 182 -4.41 4.54 1.50
CA ALA A 182 -3.66 5.62 2.12
C ALA A 182 -3.19 5.27 3.55
N PHE A 183 -4.00 4.53 4.31
CA PHE A 183 -3.65 4.03 5.63
C PHE A 183 -2.45 3.05 5.57
N ARG A 184 -2.41 2.13 4.61
CA ARG A 184 -1.23 1.26 4.43
C ARG A 184 0.03 2.04 4.09
N PHE A 185 -0.05 3.02 3.18
CA PHE A 185 1.09 3.91 2.91
C PHE A 185 1.50 4.74 4.14
N LEU A 186 0.55 5.15 4.98
CA LEU A 186 0.84 5.85 6.24
C LEU A 186 1.63 4.96 7.20
N LEU A 187 1.27 3.68 7.34
CA LEU A 187 2.03 2.74 8.16
C LEU A 187 3.47 2.60 7.66
N CYS A 188 3.67 2.48 6.34
CA CYS A 188 5.02 2.48 5.77
C CYS A 188 5.78 3.79 6.05
N ALA A 189 5.13 4.95 5.93
CA ALA A 189 5.74 6.25 6.18
C ALA A 189 6.13 6.44 7.66
N VAL A 190 5.25 6.06 8.59
CA VAL A 190 5.52 6.08 10.04
C VAL A 190 6.74 5.21 10.36
N ASN A 191 6.77 4.00 9.80
CA ASN A 191 7.90 3.07 9.92
C ASN A 191 9.19 3.68 9.37
N SER A 192 9.16 4.15 8.12
CA SER A 192 10.33 4.67 7.43
C SER A 192 10.89 5.93 8.08
N PHE A 193 10.06 6.79 8.63
CA PHE A 193 10.50 8.02 9.29
C PHE A 193 10.84 7.80 10.75
N GLY A 194 10.66 6.58 11.28
CA GLY A 194 10.86 6.28 12.70
C GLY A 194 10.01 7.17 13.59
N THR A 195 8.78 7.48 13.15
CA THR A 195 7.91 8.43 13.86
C THR A 195 7.45 7.82 15.19
N PRO A 196 7.80 8.40 16.35
CA PRO A 196 7.38 7.88 17.64
C PRO A 196 5.86 7.87 17.76
N LEU A 197 5.31 6.80 18.35
CA LEU A 197 3.88 6.63 18.55
C LEU A 197 3.55 6.66 20.04
N THR A 198 2.55 7.45 20.41
CA THR A 198 1.93 7.29 21.73
C THR A 198 1.04 6.04 21.74
N PRO A 199 0.79 5.41 22.90
CA PRO A 199 -0.14 4.28 23.00
C PRO A 199 -1.52 4.59 22.41
N ALA A 200 -2.04 5.81 22.63
CA ALA A 200 -3.32 6.24 22.07
C ALA A 200 -3.30 6.42 20.54
N ALA A 201 -2.16 6.81 19.95
CA ALA A 201 -2.02 6.85 18.50
C ALA A 201 -1.99 5.44 17.90
N TYR A 202 -1.28 4.52 18.54
CA TYR A 202 -1.21 3.11 18.14
C TYR A 202 -2.59 2.44 18.19
N GLU A 203 -3.34 2.62 19.28
CA GLU A 203 -4.71 2.10 19.43
C GLU A 203 -5.66 2.61 18.32
N ARG A 204 -5.49 3.88 17.89
CA ARG A 204 -6.26 4.41 16.74
C ARG A 204 -5.88 3.75 15.42
N LEU A 205 -4.59 3.43 15.21
CA LEU A 205 -4.16 2.68 14.03
C LEU A 205 -4.76 1.27 14.04
N GLU A 206 -4.80 0.59 15.19
CA GLU A 206 -5.46 -0.71 15.36
C GLU A 206 -6.96 -0.62 15.05
N HIS A 207 -7.65 0.42 15.54
CA HIS A 207 -9.06 0.63 15.26
C HIS A 207 -9.33 0.85 13.77
N LEU A 208 -8.51 1.66 13.09
CA LEU A 208 -8.60 1.88 11.65
C LEU A 208 -8.36 0.59 10.87
N ALA A 209 -7.31 -0.17 11.21
CA ALA A 209 -7.01 -1.45 10.57
C ALA A 209 -8.19 -2.43 10.70
N ALA A 210 -8.77 -2.55 11.89
CA ALA A 210 -9.95 -3.38 12.11
C ALA A 210 -11.17 -2.89 11.30
N ALA A 211 -11.38 -1.57 11.19
CA ALA A 211 -12.47 -1.00 10.38
C ALA A 211 -12.31 -1.26 8.87
N PHE A 212 -11.07 -1.38 8.39
CA PHE A 212 -10.76 -1.82 7.02
C PHE A 212 -10.80 -3.34 6.83
N GLY A 213 -11.08 -4.11 7.88
CA GLY A 213 -11.13 -5.57 7.83
C GLY A 213 -9.75 -6.23 7.77
N HIS A 214 -8.69 -5.53 8.17
CA HIS A 214 -7.36 -6.10 8.25
C HIS A 214 -7.23 -7.04 9.45
N GLY A 215 -6.33 -8.03 9.32
CA GLY A 215 -5.93 -8.89 10.43
C GLY A 215 -5.19 -8.12 11.53
N PRO A 216 -5.02 -8.72 12.73
CA PRO A 216 -4.46 -8.03 13.90
C PRO A 216 -3.01 -7.56 13.72
N HIS A 217 -2.31 -8.08 12.73
CA HIS A 217 -0.86 -7.93 12.62
C HIS A 217 -0.40 -6.84 11.63
N VAL A 218 -1.31 -6.25 10.83
CA VAL A 218 -0.95 -5.16 9.89
C VAL A 218 -0.33 -3.96 10.61
N VAL A 219 -0.77 -3.66 11.84
CA VAL A 219 -0.23 -2.55 12.64
C VAL A 219 1.00 -2.95 13.47
N ASP A 220 1.23 -4.25 13.69
CA ASP A 220 2.38 -4.73 14.46
C ASP A 220 3.73 -4.29 13.85
N ALA A 221 3.75 -4.01 12.54
CA ALA A 221 4.91 -3.48 11.82
C ALA A 221 5.46 -2.17 12.40
N VAL A 222 4.65 -1.36 13.09
CA VAL A 222 5.06 -0.08 13.71
C VAL A 222 5.05 -0.12 15.25
N LYS A 223 4.74 -1.27 15.85
CA LYS A 223 4.60 -1.42 17.31
C LYS A 223 5.85 -1.07 18.10
N TYR A 224 7.02 -1.33 17.51
CA TYR A 224 8.31 -1.02 18.13
C TYR A 224 8.58 0.49 18.26
N LEU A 225 7.77 1.34 17.61
CA LEU A 225 7.83 2.79 17.71
C LEU A 225 6.98 3.35 18.86
N VAL A 226 6.26 2.50 19.59
CA VAL A 226 5.43 2.93 20.72
C VAL A 226 6.30 3.26 21.94
N SER A 227 6.16 4.49 22.44
CA SER A 227 6.92 5.02 23.59
C SER A 227 6.03 5.79 24.57
#